data_AF-U1PQH5-F1
#
_entry.id   AF-U1PQH5-F1
#
_cell.length_a   1.000
_cell.length_b   1.000
_cell.length_c   1.000
_cell.angle_alpha   90.00
_cell.angle_beta   90.00
_cell.angle_gamma   90.00
#
_symmetry.space_group_name_H-M   'P 1'
#
loop_
_entity.id
_entity.type
_entity.pdbx_description
1 polymer ?
#
loop_
_entity_poly.entity_id
_entity_poly.type
_entity_poly.pdbx_seq_one_letter_code
_entity_poly.pdbx_strand_id
1 'polypeptide(L)'
;MTEGQPGVSRWVEETTAFDRVQSVATALSTPASAAEVATEAAVAENTARAHLDRLVEMNVLRSTDRDGSTVYAPDPLHTRVQTLRDLLSAHDHDGLLALQAQLRERVEGWREEFGVDDPSTLRTTATDTAAETRRRREVAAEWETTAHRLSVVTEAVENYETYTRDPVSAR
;
A
#
# COMPACT_ATOMS: atom_id res chain seq x y z
N MET A 1 -1.69 25.22 26.04
CA MET A 1 -2.33 23.88 26.13
C MET A 1 -3.08 23.70 24.84
N THR A 2 -2.50 22.98 23.90
CA THR A 2 -3.12 22.66 22.61
C THR A 2 -4.16 21.58 22.88
N GLU A 3 -5.44 21.93 22.86
CA GLU A 3 -6.52 20.94 22.82
C GLU A 3 -6.28 20.05 21.61
N GLY A 4 -5.88 18.80 21.87
CA GLY A 4 -5.75 17.79 20.83
C GLY A 4 -7.09 17.62 20.13
N GLN A 5 -7.07 17.55 18.80
CA GLN A 5 -8.28 17.35 18.01
C GLN A 5 -9.08 16.17 18.59
N PRO A 6 -10.40 16.33 18.86
CA PRO A 6 -11.19 15.33 19.60
C PRO A 6 -11.20 13.94 18.95
N GLY A 7 -10.96 13.85 17.64
CA GLY A 7 -10.78 12.58 16.93
C GLY A 7 -9.49 11.82 17.33
N VAL A 8 -8.38 12.53 17.55
CA VAL A 8 -7.10 11.92 17.93
C VAL A 8 -7.16 11.39 19.37
N SER A 9 -7.75 12.17 20.29
CA SER A 9 -7.91 11.74 21.70
C SER A 9 -8.76 10.48 21.82
N ARG A 10 -9.90 10.43 21.11
CA ARG A 10 -10.75 9.24 21.09
C ARG A 10 -10.05 8.02 20.49
N TRP A 11 -9.34 8.21 19.38
CA TRP A 11 -8.58 7.13 18.74
C TRP A 11 -7.50 6.57 19.67
N VAL A 12 -6.80 7.43 20.42
CA VAL A 12 -5.80 7.02 21.42
C VAL A 12 -6.41 6.23 22.57
N GLU A 13 -7.63 6.58 23.01
CA GLU A 13 -8.35 5.86 24.07
C GLU A 13 -8.84 4.48 23.61
N GLU A 14 -9.23 4.34 22.34
CA GLU A 14 -9.80 3.12 21.77
C GLU A 14 -8.75 2.13 21.22
N THR A 15 -7.45 2.50 21.20
CA THR A 15 -6.38 1.69 20.57
C THR A 15 -5.16 1.49 21.47
N THR A 16 -4.43 0.40 21.26
CA THR A 16 -3.13 0.23 21.92
C THR A 16 -2.03 1.01 21.20
N ALA A 17 -0.93 1.29 21.88
CA ALA A 17 0.24 1.91 21.26
C ALA A 17 0.77 1.10 20.06
N PHE A 18 0.71 -0.24 20.15
CA PHE A 18 1.08 -1.11 19.05
C PHE A 18 0.15 -0.92 17.85
N ASP A 19 -1.18 -0.94 18.06
CA ASP A 19 -2.16 -0.79 16.98
C ASP A 19 -1.97 0.54 16.24
N ARG A 20 -1.71 1.62 16.98
CA ARG A 20 -1.44 2.94 16.38
C ARG A 20 -0.16 2.95 15.56
N VAL A 21 0.94 2.44 16.12
CA VAL A 21 2.22 2.37 15.40
C VAL A 21 2.10 1.49 14.16
N GLN A 22 1.47 0.33 14.27
CA GLN A 22 1.23 -0.56 13.14
C GLN A 22 0.39 0.15 12.07
N SER A 23 -0.75 0.73 12.43
CA SER A 23 -1.63 1.45 11.51
C SER A 23 -0.91 2.56 10.75
N VAL A 24 -0.13 3.39 11.45
CA VAL A 24 0.65 4.47 10.83
C VAL A 24 1.73 3.89 9.92
N ALA A 25 2.52 2.94 10.41
CA ALA A 25 3.67 2.41 9.69
C ALA A 25 3.27 1.64 8.42
N THR A 26 2.17 0.88 8.45
CA THR A 26 1.68 0.15 7.26
C THR A 26 1.06 1.06 6.20
N ALA A 27 0.67 2.29 6.55
CA ALA A 27 0.09 3.27 5.64
C ALA A 27 1.13 4.19 4.97
N LEU A 28 2.42 4.06 5.32
CA LEU A 28 3.48 4.89 4.78
C LEU A 28 3.67 4.67 3.27
N SER A 29 3.57 5.76 2.49
CA SER A 29 3.90 5.77 1.05
C SER A 29 5.39 6.01 0.78
N THR A 30 6.13 6.52 1.77
CA THR A 30 7.57 6.76 1.71
C THR A 30 8.22 6.32 3.04
N PRO A 31 9.49 5.89 3.04
CA PRO A 31 10.17 5.53 4.28
C PRO A 31 10.16 6.67 5.30
N ALA A 32 9.92 6.35 6.57
CA ALA A 32 9.85 7.33 7.66
C ALA A 32 10.67 6.87 8.87
N SER A 33 11.20 7.82 9.63
CA SER A 33 11.93 7.57 10.88
C SER A 33 10.98 7.19 12.02
N ALA A 34 11.55 6.63 13.10
CA ALA A 34 10.78 6.34 14.32
C ALA A 34 10.16 7.60 14.94
N ALA A 35 10.82 8.77 14.81
CA ALA A 35 10.31 10.04 15.34
C ALA A 35 9.07 10.54 14.59
N GLU A 36 9.08 10.42 13.26
CA GLU A 36 7.94 10.77 12.42
C GLU A 36 6.74 9.86 12.72
N VAL A 37 6.96 8.54 12.78
CA VAL A 37 5.90 7.58 13.13
C VAL A 37 5.38 7.81 14.55
N ALA A 38 6.25 8.10 15.51
CA ALA A 38 5.84 8.35 16.90
C ALA A 38 4.91 9.56 17.03
N THR A 39 5.17 10.60 16.25
CA THR A 39 4.36 11.82 16.22
C THR A 39 2.96 11.49 15.73
N GLU A 40 2.82 10.81 14.59
CA GLU A 40 1.53 10.43 14.00
C GLU A 40 0.79 9.40 14.86
N ALA A 41 1.50 8.44 15.47
CA ALA A 41 0.93 7.42 16.33
C ALA A 41 0.64 7.90 17.76
N ALA A 42 0.94 9.16 18.10
CA ALA A 42 0.79 9.72 19.45
C ALA A 42 1.40 8.83 20.54
N VAL A 43 2.68 8.46 20.37
CA VAL A 43 3.48 7.67 21.32
C VAL A 43 4.86 8.28 21.51
N ALA A 44 5.60 7.84 22.53
CA ALA A 44 7.01 8.22 22.67
C ALA A 44 7.86 7.58 21.56
N GLU A 45 8.90 8.27 21.10
CA GLU A 45 9.79 7.78 20.03
C GLU A 45 10.40 6.40 20.33
N ASN A 46 10.87 6.18 21.56
CA ASN A 46 11.41 4.88 21.96
C ASN A 46 10.36 3.75 21.91
N THR A 47 9.10 4.07 22.20
CA THR A 47 7.99 3.12 22.08
C THR A 47 7.69 2.81 20.62
N ALA A 48 7.66 3.82 19.75
CA ALA A 48 7.51 3.62 18.32
C ALA A 48 8.63 2.74 17.76
N ARG A 49 9.89 3.06 18.08
CA ARG A 49 11.06 2.28 17.64
C ARG A 49 10.95 0.81 18.04
N ALA A 50 10.64 0.50 19.29
CA ALA A 50 10.50 -0.88 19.75
C ALA A 50 9.39 -1.65 19.00
N HIS A 51 8.27 -1.00 18.69
CA HIS A 51 7.21 -1.62 17.90
C HIS A 51 7.54 -1.76 16.42
N LEU A 52 8.22 -0.77 15.84
CA LEU A 52 8.70 -0.80 14.46
C LEU A 52 9.71 -1.93 14.25
N ASP A 53 10.67 -2.10 15.16
CA ASP A 53 11.66 -3.18 15.11
C ASP A 53 10.96 -4.55 15.19
N ARG A 54 9.95 -4.70 16.08
CA ARG A 54 9.13 -5.91 16.13
C ARG A 54 8.36 -6.16 14.82
N LEU A 55 7.85 -5.12 14.18
CA LEU A 55 7.18 -5.24 12.87
C LEU A 55 8.17 -5.65 11.77
N VAL A 56 9.43 -5.22 11.84
CA VAL A 56 10.51 -5.71 10.97
C VAL A 56 10.80 -7.18 11.21
N GLU A 57 10.90 -7.63 12.47
CA GLU A 57 11.08 -9.05 12.82
C GLU A 57 9.95 -9.94 12.28
N MET A 58 8.72 -9.41 12.23
CA MET A 58 7.55 -10.10 11.65
C MET A 58 7.46 -9.97 10.12
N ASN A 59 8.44 -9.35 9.47
CA ASN A 59 8.47 -9.03 8.04
C ASN A 59 7.27 -8.19 7.57
N VAL A 60 6.63 -7.44 8.47
CA VAL A 60 5.56 -6.49 8.12
C VAL A 60 6.18 -5.22 7.54
N LEU A 61 7.32 -4.81 8.09
CA LEU A 61 8.10 -3.66 7.64
C LEU A 61 9.49 -4.09 7.21
N ARG A 62 10.17 -3.22 6.47
CA ARG A 62 11.63 -3.25 6.28
C ARG A 62 12.23 -1.99 6.89
N SER A 63 13.41 -2.15 7.46
CA SER A 63 14.26 -1.03 7.89
C SER A 63 15.44 -0.85 6.95
N THR A 64 15.80 0.39 6.64
CA THR A 64 17.03 0.73 5.92
C THR A 64 17.75 1.88 6.62
N ASP A 65 19.06 1.95 6.46
CA ASP A 65 19.84 3.12 6.88
C ASP A 65 19.76 4.21 5.80
N ARG A 66 19.45 5.43 6.20
CA ARG A 66 19.42 6.61 5.34
C ARG A 66 20.04 7.79 6.08
N ASP A 67 21.14 8.30 5.55
CA ASP A 67 21.87 9.45 6.10
C ASP A 67 22.25 9.27 7.60
N GLY A 68 22.55 8.03 8.00
CA GLY A 68 22.91 7.69 9.39
C GLY A 68 21.72 7.56 10.34
N SER A 69 20.49 7.49 9.82
CA SER A 69 19.27 7.25 10.58
C SER A 69 18.49 6.06 10.01
N THR A 70 17.94 5.23 10.90
CA THR A 70 17.07 4.12 10.50
C THR A 70 15.69 4.64 10.09
N VAL A 71 15.27 4.30 8.88
CA VAL A 71 13.93 4.54 8.37
C VAL A 71 13.21 3.23 8.12
N TYR A 72 11.88 3.26 8.24
CA TYR A 72 11.00 2.12 8.13
C TYR A 72 10.01 2.33 6.98
N ALA A 73 9.70 1.25 6.26
CA ALA A 73 8.69 1.24 5.21
C ALA A 73 7.96 -0.12 5.20
N PRO A 74 6.72 -0.20 4.71
CA PRO A 74 6.02 -1.47 4.50
C PRO A 74 6.85 -2.44 3.66
N ASP A 75 6.90 -3.72 4.06
CA ASP A 75 7.53 -4.75 3.24
C ASP A 75 6.65 -5.02 1.99
N PRO A 76 7.15 -4.80 0.76
CA PRO A 76 6.35 -5.00 -0.45
C PRO A 76 5.83 -6.44 -0.61
N LEU A 77 6.58 -7.44 -0.15
CA LEU A 77 6.14 -8.84 -0.23
C LEU A 77 5.02 -9.13 0.76
N HIS A 78 5.12 -8.60 1.99
CA HIS A 78 4.07 -8.74 2.98
C HIS A 78 2.77 -8.07 2.52
N THR A 79 2.86 -6.82 2.05
CA THR A 79 1.72 -6.09 1.50
C THR A 79 1.08 -6.83 0.34
N ARG A 80 1.88 -7.42 -0.56
CA ARG A 80 1.37 -8.21 -1.70
C ARG A 80 0.61 -9.45 -1.23
N VAL A 81 1.17 -10.24 -0.31
CA VAL A 81 0.53 -11.44 0.23
C VAL A 81 -0.75 -11.10 0.99
N GLN A 82 -0.76 -10.00 1.76
CA GLN A 82 -1.97 -9.56 2.45
C GLN A 82 -3.07 -9.17 1.45
N THR A 83 -2.72 -8.39 0.42
CA THR A 83 -3.65 -8.02 -0.65
C THR A 83 -4.22 -9.25 -1.36
N LEU A 84 -3.40 -10.27 -1.63
CA LEU A 84 -3.87 -11.56 -2.18
C LEU A 84 -4.89 -12.24 -1.28
N ARG A 85 -4.62 -12.33 0.02
CA ARG A 85 -5.55 -12.92 0.99
C ARG A 85 -6.88 -12.17 1.03
N ASP A 86 -6.82 -10.85 1.05
CA ASP A 86 -8.02 -10.01 1.08
C ASP A 86 -8.86 -10.20 -0.19
N LEU A 87 -8.22 -10.27 -1.36
CA LEU A 87 -8.90 -10.55 -2.63
C LEU A 87 -9.57 -11.92 -2.64
N LEU A 88 -8.85 -12.97 -2.22
CA LEU A 88 -9.36 -14.34 -2.17
C LEU A 88 -10.47 -14.53 -1.12
N SER A 89 -10.44 -13.76 -0.04
CA SER A 89 -11.50 -13.79 0.97
C SER A 89 -12.77 -13.04 0.52
N ALA A 90 -12.62 -12.01 -0.33
CA ALA A 90 -13.72 -11.14 -0.74
C ALA A 90 -14.38 -11.58 -2.05
N HIS A 91 -13.69 -12.35 -2.88
CA HIS A 91 -14.13 -12.70 -4.23
C HIS A 91 -14.00 -14.20 -4.52
N ASP A 92 -14.97 -14.73 -5.25
CA ASP A 92 -14.83 -16.00 -5.95
C ASP A 92 -14.05 -15.82 -7.26
N HIS A 93 -13.77 -16.92 -7.96
CA HIS A 93 -12.99 -16.91 -9.19
C HIS A 93 -13.60 -15.99 -10.26
N ASP A 94 -14.92 -16.05 -10.45
CA ASP A 94 -15.62 -15.22 -11.44
C ASP A 94 -15.59 -13.73 -11.05
N GLY A 95 -15.71 -13.41 -9.75
CA GLY A 95 -15.54 -12.06 -9.23
C GLY A 95 -14.13 -11.51 -9.46
N LEU A 96 -13.10 -12.34 -9.30
CA LEU A 96 -11.72 -11.96 -9.59
C LEU A 96 -11.49 -11.73 -11.10
N LEU A 97 -12.07 -12.56 -11.97
CA LEU A 97 -12.03 -12.37 -13.42
C LEU A 97 -12.71 -11.05 -13.83
N ALA A 98 -13.88 -10.75 -13.26
CA ALA A 98 -14.58 -9.50 -13.51
C ALA A 98 -13.77 -8.28 -13.04
N LEU A 99 -13.15 -8.37 -11.86
CA LEU A 99 -12.26 -7.31 -11.35
C LEU A 99 -11.03 -7.15 -12.26
N GLN A 100 -10.43 -8.25 -12.71
CA GLN A 100 -9.29 -8.23 -13.63
C GLN A 100 -9.64 -7.51 -14.94
N ALA A 101 -10.81 -7.80 -15.52
CA ALA A 101 -11.28 -7.17 -16.74
C ALA A 101 -11.46 -5.64 -16.56
N GLN A 102 -12.11 -5.21 -15.47
CA GLN A 102 -12.30 -3.79 -15.17
C GLN A 102 -10.97 -3.04 -15.00
N LEU A 103 -9.99 -3.65 -14.32
CA LEU A 103 -8.68 -3.03 -14.13
C LEU A 103 -7.89 -2.95 -15.44
N ARG A 104 -8.01 -3.95 -16.33
CA ARG A 104 -7.43 -3.90 -17.68
C ARG A 104 -8.02 -2.78 -18.52
N GLU A 105 -9.34 -2.67 -18.54
CA GLU A 105 -10.05 -1.62 -19.29
C GLU A 105 -9.60 -0.21 -18.87
N ARG A 106 -9.42 0.04 -17.56
CA ARG A 106 -8.87 1.31 -17.07
C ARG A 106 -7.45 1.59 -17.57
N VAL A 107 -6.58 0.58 -17.52
CA VAL A 107 -5.19 0.70 -18.01
C VAL A 107 -5.18 0.97 -19.52
N GLU A 108 -5.99 0.26 -20.30
CA GLU A 108 -6.12 0.45 -21.74
C GLU A 108 -6.70 1.84 -22.06
N GLY A 109 -7.70 2.30 -21.30
CA GLY A 109 -8.26 3.64 -21.44
C GLY A 109 -7.22 4.75 -21.26
N TRP A 110 -6.32 4.65 -20.29
CA TRP A 110 -5.22 5.62 -20.15
C TRP A 110 -4.19 5.53 -21.28
N ARG A 111 -3.89 4.32 -21.78
CA ARG A 111 -3.01 4.16 -22.95
C ARG A 111 -3.57 4.88 -24.18
N GLU A 112 -4.86 4.70 -24.42
CA GLU A 112 -5.56 5.34 -25.53
C GLU A 112 -5.67 6.86 -25.35
N GLU A 113 -6.03 7.32 -24.15
CA GLU A 113 -6.18 8.75 -23.86
C GLU A 113 -4.86 9.52 -24.05
N PHE A 114 -3.75 8.96 -23.58
CA PHE A 114 -2.47 9.66 -23.56
C PHE A 114 -1.50 9.23 -24.67
N GLY A 115 -1.80 8.17 -25.43
CA GLY A 115 -0.96 7.67 -26.51
C GLY A 115 0.40 7.14 -26.05
N VAL A 116 0.47 6.58 -24.84
CA VAL A 116 1.69 6.03 -24.23
C VAL A 116 1.40 4.66 -23.64
N ASP A 117 2.41 3.79 -23.54
CA ASP A 117 2.20 2.40 -23.12
C ASP A 117 2.29 2.17 -21.59
N ASP A 118 2.86 3.13 -20.87
CA ASP A 118 3.18 3.01 -19.45
C ASP A 118 3.12 4.36 -18.70
N PRO A 119 2.84 4.33 -17.38
CA PRO A 119 2.71 5.55 -16.57
C PRO A 119 4.02 6.33 -16.39
N SER A 120 5.19 5.69 -16.53
CA SER A 120 6.47 6.39 -16.38
C SER A 120 6.72 7.33 -17.55
N THR A 121 6.42 6.88 -18.77
CA THR A 121 6.45 7.70 -19.99
C THR A 121 5.47 8.88 -19.87
N LEU A 122 4.25 8.64 -19.38
CA LEU A 122 3.27 9.70 -19.15
C LEU A 122 3.82 10.79 -18.21
N ARG A 123 4.49 10.38 -17.13
CA ARG A 123 5.04 11.27 -16.10
C ARG A 123 6.15 12.19 -16.63
N THR A 124 6.93 11.72 -17.60
CA THR A 124 8.05 12.46 -18.19
C THR A 124 7.68 13.27 -19.43
N THR A 125 6.46 13.15 -19.92
CA THR A 125 6.02 13.86 -21.12
C THR A 125 5.96 15.37 -20.87
N ALA A 126 6.61 16.15 -21.74
CA ALA A 126 6.60 17.61 -21.67
C ALA A 126 5.22 18.16 -22.05
N THR A 127 4.80 19.24 -21.38
CA THR A 127 3.49 19.86 -21.63
C THR A 127 3.62 21.38 -21.56
N ASP A 128 2.72 22.07 -22.26
CA ASP A 128 2.78 23.54 -22.37
C ASP A 128 2.34 24.28 -21.09
N THR A 129 1.76 23.58 -20.11
CA THR A 129 1.27 24.21 -18.87
C THR A 129 1.60 23.42 -17.61
N ALA A 130 1.80 24.13 -16.50
CA ALA A 130 2.00 23.52 -15.19
C ALA A 130 0.77 22.71 -14.72
N ALA A 131 -0.45 23.15 -15.08
CA ALA A 131 -1.69 22.47 -14.74
C ALA A 131 -1.79 21.09 -15.42
N GLU A 132 -1.51 21.05 -16.72
CA GLU A 132 -1.53 19.80 -17.48
C GLU A 132 -0.39 18.85 -17.05
N THR A 133 0.78 19.40 -16.74
CA THR A 133 1.89 18.62 -16.15
C THR A 133 1.46 17.95 -14.85
N ARG A 134 0.73 18.66 -13.98
CA ARG A 134 0.23 18.12 -12.72
C ARG A 134 -0.80 17.02 -12.95
N ARG A 135 -1.79 17.25 -13.82
CA ARG A 135 -2.80 16.26 -14.21
C ARG A 135 -2.16 14.96 -14.69
N ARG A 136 -1.19 15.04 -15.61
CA ARG A 136 -0.48 13.86 -16.12
C ARG A 136 0.25 13.09 -15.02
N ARG A 137 0.86 13.78 -14.05
CA ARG A 137 1.53 13.13 -12.90
C ARG A 137 0.55 12.43 -11.98
N GLU A 138 -0.61 13.03 -11.73
CA GLU A 138 -1.69 12.44 -10.92
C GLU A 138 -2.23 11.18 -11.60
N VAL A 139 -2.57 11.26 -12.89
CA VAL A 139 -3.04 10.10 -13.67
C VAL A 139 -1.98 9.01 -13.73
N ALA A 140 -0.70 9.36 -13.95
CA ALA A 140 0.38 8.38 -13.93
C ALA A 140 0.50 7.64 -12.59
N ALA A 141 0.30 8.33 -11.46
CA ALA A 141 0.30 7.72 -10.13
C ALA A 141 -0.90 6.79 -9.91
N GLU A 142 -2.09 7.19 -10.38
CA GLU A 142 -3.28 6.34 -10.32
C GLU A 142 -3.14 5.10 -11.20
N TRP A 143 -2.56 5.28 -12.40
CA TRP A 143 -2.29 4.19 -13.31
C TRP A 143 -1.28 3.20 -12.73
N GLU A 144 -0.17 3.68 -12.16
CA GLU A 144 0.81 2.82 -11.48
C GLU A 144 0.15 1.99 -10.36
N THR A 145 -0.71 2.61 -9.55
CA THR A 145 -1.49 1.93 -8.50
C THR A 145 -2.44 0.86 -9.09
N THR A 146 -3.15 1.20 -10.17
CA THR A 146 -4.10 0.30 -10.84
C THR A 146 -3.40 -0.87 -11.50
N ALA A 147 -2.28 -0.63 -12.17
CA ALA A 147 -1.45 -1.67 -12.77
C ALA A 147 -0.85 -2.60 -11.72
N HIS A 148 -0.41 -2.07 -10.57
CA HIS A 148 0.03 -2.88 -9.45
C HIS A 148 -1.10 -3.79 -8.95
N ARG A 149 -2.30 -3.24 -8.70
CA ARG A 149 -3.48 -4.02 -8.29
C ARG A 149 -3.84 -5.09 -9.32
N LEU A 150 -3.81 -4.76 -10.61
CA LEU A 150 -4.06 -5.71 -11.70
C LEU A 150 -3.08 -6.89 -11.66
N SER A 151 -1.81 -6.64 -11.35
CA SER A 151 -0.81 -7.71 -11.21
C SER A 151 -1.17 -8.69 -10.08
N VAL A 152 -1.69 -8.19 -8.96
CA VAL A 152 -2.06 -9.00 -7.80
C VAL A 152 -3.35 -9.78 -8.08
N VAL A 153 -4.35 -9.14 -8.70
CA VAL A 153 -5.59 -9.81 -9.11
C VAL A 153 -5.31 -10.90 -10.15
N THR A 154 -4.38 -10.65 -11.09
CA THR A 154 -3.98 -11.66 -12.08
C THR A 154 -3.37 -12.88 -11.41
N GLU A 155 -2.46 -12.68 -10.44
CA GLU A 155 -1.90 -13.77 -9.66
C GLU A 155 -2.98 -14.53 -8.87
N ALA A 156 -3.95 -13.81 -8.29
CA ALA A 156 -5.07 -14.41 -7.56
C ALA A 156 -5.94 -15.31 -8.46
N VAL A 157 -6.22 -14.86 -9.70
CA VAL A 157 -6.95 -15.66 -10.72
C VAL A 157 -6.14 -16.90 -11.08
N GLU A 158 -4.87 -16.72 -11.46
CA GLU A 158 -4.00 -17.81 -11.93
C GLU A 158 -3.79 -18.91 -10.88
N ASN A 159 -3.79 -18.54 -9.60
CA ASN A 159 -3.51 -19.44 -8.49
C ASN A 159 -4.75 -19.76 -7.64
N TYR A 160 -5.95 -19.38 -8.08
CA TYR A 160 -7.17 -19.45 -7.28
C TYR A 160 -7.39 -20.84 -6.69
N GLU A 161 -7.35 -21.89 -7.52
CA GLU A 161 -7.55 -23.27 -7.06
C GLU A 161 -6.48 -23.70 -6.06
N THR A 162 -5.23 -23.29 -6.25
CA THR A 162 -4.12 -23.65 -5.36
C THR A 162 -4.27 -22.99 -3.99
N TYR A 163 -4.67 -21.72 -3.95
CA TYR A 163 -4.76 -20.94 -2.71
C TYR A 163 -6.07 -21.14 -1.95
N THR A 164 -7.14 -21.55 -2.63
CA THR A 164 -8.44 -21.84 -2.00
C THR A 164 -8.64 -23.31 -1.67
N ARG A 165 -7.78 -24.21 -2.15
CA ARG A 165 -7.84 -25.63 -1.79
C ARG A 165 -7.63 -25.79 -0.28
N ASP A 166 -8.60 -26.43 0.37
CA ASP A 166 -8.53 -26.75 1.78
C ASP A 166 -7.33 -27.70 2.03
N PRO A 167 -6.38 -27.34 2.91
CA PRO A 167 -5.25 -28.20 3.25
C PRO A 167 -5.67 -29.56 3.84
N VAL A 168 -6.90 -29.71 4.33
CA VAL A 168 -7.43 -30.97 4.89
C VAL A 168 -7.87 -31.95 3.79
N SER A 169 -8.19 -31.48 2.58
CA SER A 169 -8.65 -32.33 1.47
C SER A 169 -7.52 -33.06 0.72
N ALA A 170 -6.26 -32.83 1.10
CA ALA A 170 -5.08 -33.44 0.49
C ALA A 170 -4.51 -34.64 1.27
N ARG A 171 -5.29 -35.26 2.17
CA ARG A 171 -4.92 -36.45 2.94
C ARG A 171 -5.69 -37.69 2.54
#